data_AF-A0AA35SS98-F1
#
_entry.id   AF-A0AA35SS98-F1
#
_cell.length_a   1.000
_cell.length_b   1.000
_cell.length_c   1.000
_cell.angle_alpha   90.00
_cell.angle_beta   90.00
_cell.angle_gamma   90.00
#
_symmetry.space_group_name_H-M   'P 1'
#
loop_
_entity.id
_entity.type
_entity.pdbx_description
1 polymer ?
#
loop_
_entity_poly.entity_id
_entity_poly.type
_entity_poly.pdbx_seq_one_letter_code
_entity_poly.pdbx_strand_id
1 'polypeptide(L)'
;MTDLPMVISRKYVGITDPHRGLQVVPEGGAGIQIKLDEFMKHQSHAVCFSGVFEMSAQVVDYRATLFRFPLRTDDAVSKISKNCYTPDKVLGNLFASLQEEASILLLFLRNVVKVSMYEWNETTHSPDCLFRIEINGNIRKNREGCTNLAKCYNKTSSKTSIIISSMSTTTCEPPAQSYKVHNWLVMNAIGSDCGELRERAQKTSVLPWVGIAAPTLGDLNIQALQFELHDISSGSESFEELLSKLSGQTQKIVFEDS
;
A
#
# COMPACT_ATOMS: atom_id res chain seq x y z
N MET A 1 -7.27 9.64 15.10
CA MET A 1 -6.82 10.81 14.31
C MET A 1 -7.93 11.82 14.08
N THR A 2 -9.11 11.43 13.58
CA THR A 2 -10.22 12.36 13.28
C THR A 2 -11.57 11.83 13.78
N ASP A 3 -12.54 12.73 13.96
CA ASP A 3 -13.96 12.41 14.24
C ASP A 3 -14.88 12.65 13.04
N LEU A 4 -14.45 13.43 12.05
CA LEU A 4 -15.23 13.79 10.86
C LEU A 4 -14.41 13.49 9.59
N PRO A 5 -14.09 12.21 9.31
CA PRO A 5 -13.41 11.85 8.09
C PRO A 5 -14.31 12.14 6.88
N MET A 6 -13.68 12.62 5.81
CA MET A 6 -14.33 12.92 4.56
C MET A 6 -13.68 12.15 3.42
N VAL A 7 -14.50 11.69 2.47
CA VAL A 7 -14.07 11.06 1.23
C VAL A 7 -14.70 11.77 0.05
N ILE A 8 -13.87 12.19 -0.90
CA ILE A 8 -14.31 12.72 -2.19
C ILE A 8 -13.97 11.68 -3.24
N SER A 9 -14.96 11.21 -3.98
CA SER A 9 -14.74 10.29 -5.10
C SER A 9 -15.79 10.54 -6.16
N ARG A 10 -15.34 10.75 -7.40
CA ARG A 10 -16.21 11.11 -8.53
C ARG A 10 -17.01 12.37 -8.22
N LYS A 11 -18.34 12.28 -8.26
CA LYS A 11 -19.28 13.39 -8.11
C LYS A 11 -19.79 13.58 -6.69
N TYR A 12 -19.20 12.89 -5.71
CA TYR A 12 -19.76 12.83 -4.36
C TYR A 12 -18.71 13.08 -3.28
N VAL A 13 -19.18 13.67 -2.19
CA VAL A 13 -18.49 13.82 -0.92
C VAL A 13 -19.27 13.03 0.12
N GLY A 14 -18.60 12.08 0.78
CA GLY A 14 -19.10 11.40 1.96
C GLY A 14 -18.45 11.98 3.21
N ILE A 15 -19.25 12.36 4.20
CA ILE A 15 -18.78 12.82 5.50
C ILE A 15 -19.38 11.90 6.55
N THR A 16 -18.56 11.21 7.33
CA THR A 16 -19.09 10.42 8.45
C THR A 16 -19.12 11.25 9.71
N ASP A 17 -20.22 11.17 10.44
CA ASP A 17 -20.39 11.84 11.72
C ASP A 17 -20.91 10.84 12.77
N PRO A 18 -20.00 10.09 13.40
CA PRO A 18 -20.36 9.15 14.46
C PRO A 18 -20.94 9.82 15.71
N HIS A 19 -20.68 11.12 15.93
CA HIS A 19 -21.24 11.87 17.07
C HIS A 19 -22.65 12.40 16.79
N ARG A 20 -23.09 12.40 15.52
CA ARG A 20 -24.38 12.92 15.07
C ARG A 20 -24.60 14.38 15.47
N GLY A 21 -23.53 15.18 15.47
CA GLY A 21 -23.57 16.60 15.75
C GLY A 21 -23.91 17.47 14.53
N LEU A 22 -23.75 16.93 13.32
CA LEU A 22 -24.10 17.60 12.08
C LEU A 22 -25.62 17.61 11.89
N GLN A 23 -26.23 18.79 12.05
CA GLN A 23 -27.67 19.00 11.89
C GLN A 23 -28.20 18.66 10.48
N VAL A 24 -27.30 18.56 9.50
CA VAL A 24 -27.63 18.19 8.11
C VAL A 24 -27.76 16.68 7.89
N VAL A 25 -27.33 15.86 8.86
CA VAL A 25 -27.44 14.40 8.78
C VAL A 25 -28.89 14.00 9.12
N PRO A 26 -29.58 13.19 8.30
CA PRO A 26 -30.92 12.71 8.60
C PRO A 26 -31.00 12.00 9.95
N GLU A 27 -32.15 12.06 10.62
CA GLU A 27 -32.35 11.38 11.90
C GLU A 27 -31.99 9.89 11.82
N GLY A 28 -31.13 9.44 12.74
CA GLY A 28 -30.61 8.07 12.77
C GLY A 28 -29.41 7.79 11.86
N GLY A 29 -29.01 8.74 11.00
CA GLY A 29 -27.84 8.63 10.14
C GLY A 29 -26.51 8.77 10.90
N ALA A 30 -25.45 8.14 10.38
CA ALA A 30 -24.07 8.25 10.89
C ALA A 30 -23.15 9.05 9.94
N GLY A 31 -23.75 9.84 9.03
CA GLY A 31 -23.04 10.59 8.01
C GLY A 31 -23.96 11.08 6.90
N ILE A 32 -23.38 11.85 5.99
CA ILE A 32 -24.08 12.47 4.85
C ILE A 32 -23.29 12.24 3.56
N GLN A 33 -24.03 12.08 2.46
CA GLN A 33 -23.50 12.11 1.10
C GLN A 33 -24.03 13.36 0.39
N ILE A 34 -23.12 14.18 -0.14
CA ILE A 34 -23.43 15.44 -0.81
C ILE A 34 -22.85 15.37 -2.22
N LYS A 35 -23.49 16.02 -3.21
CA LYS A 35 -22.86 16.18 -4.53
C LYS A 35 -21.65 17.11 -4.43
N LEU A 36 -20.57 16.79 -5.13
CA LEU A 36 -19.32 17.54 -5.06
C LEU A 36 -19.49 19.00 -5.48
N ASP A 37 -20.23 19.24 -6.57
CA ASP A 37 -20.49 20.59 -7.07
C ASP A 37 -21.30 21.44 -6.08
N GLU A 38 -22.23 20.84 -5.35
CA GLU A 38 -22.98 21.50 -4.28
C GLU A 38 -22.09 21.79 -3.07
N PHE A 39 -21.28 20.81 -2.66
CA PHE A 39 -20.34 20.94 -1.54
C PHE A 39 -19.32 22.06 -1.77
N MET A 40 -18.79 22.18 -3.00
CA MET A 40 -17.79 23.18 -3.37
C MET A 40 -18.35 24.60 -3.57
N LYS A 41 -19.68 24.79 -3.62
CA LYS A 41 -20.29 26.14 -3.63
C LYS A 41 -20.03 26.91 -2.33
N HIS A 42 -19.82 26.20 -1.22
CA HIS A 42 -19.49 26.83 0.05
C HIS A 42 -18.01 27.24 0.05
N GLN A 43 -17.74 28.56 0.09
CA GLN A 43 -16.38 29.09 -0.02
C GLN A 43 -15.42 28.51 1.04
N SER A 44 -15.91 28.28 2.25
CA SER A 44 -15.15 27.65 3.35
C SER A 44 -14.65 26.25 2.99
N HIS A 45 -15.46 25.46 2.29
CA HIS A 45 -15.06 24.14 1.81
C HIS A 45 -14.07 24.28 0.66
N ALA A 46 -14.36 25.11 -0.34
CA ALA A 46 -13.52 25.27 -1.52
C ALA A 46 -12.07 25.68 -1.17
N VAL A 47 -11.90 26.61 -0.22
CA VAL A 47 -10.58 27.07 0.24
C VAL A 47 -9.77 25.92 0.84
N CYS A 48 -10.41 24.99 1.57
CA CYS A 48 -9.74 23.87 2.21
C CYS A 48 -9.11 22.86 1.23
N PHE A 49 -9.52 22.86 -0.03
CA PHE A 49 -9.02 21.95 -1.07
C PHE A 49 -8.27 22.68 -2.19
N SER A 50 -8.20 24.01 -2.14
CA SER A 50 -7.57 24.81 -3.20
C SER A 50 -6.09 24.42 -3.36
N GLY A 51 -5.71 23.95 -4.55
CA GLY A 51 -4.33 23.58 -4.88
C GLY A 51 -3.90 22.20 -4.35
N VAL A 52 -4.79 21.45 -3.71
CA VAL A 52 -4.53 20.09 -3.22
C VAL A 52 -4.95 19.08 -4.29
N PHE A 53 -3.99 18.33 -4.85
CA PHE A 53 -4.25 17.25 -5.82
C PHE A 53 -5.21 17.63 -6.97
N GLU A 54 -4.97 18.78 -7.60
CA GLU A 54 -5.76 19.33 -8.72
C GLU A 54 -7.21 19.67 -8.35
N MET A 55 -7.53 19.81 -7.06
CA MET A 55 -8.83 20.26 -6.61
C MET A 55 -8.99 21.78 -6.72
N SER A 56 -10.17 22.20 -7.17
CA SER A 56 -10.59 23.59 -7.23
C SER A 56 -12.11 23.71 -7.04
N ALA A 57 -12.60 24.93 -6.82
CA ALA A 57 -14.03 25.22 -6.66
C ALA A 57 -14.90 24.80 -7.85
N GLN A 58 -14.31 24.63 -9.04
CA GLN A 58 -15.02 24.31 -10.28
C GLN A 58 -15.12 22.80 -10.55
N VAL A 59 -14.49 21.96 -9.73
CA VAL A 59 -14.49 20.50 -9.97
C VAL A 59 -15.85 19.91 -9.63
N VAL A 60 -16.49 19.31 -10.64
CA VAL A 60 -17.80 18.65 -10.51
C VAL A 60 -17.72 17.11 -10.55
N ASP A 61 -16.61 16.56 -11.06
CA ASP A 61 -16.32 15.12 -11.09
C ASP A 61 -14.82 14.90 -10.86
N TYR A 62 -14.47 14.48 -9.64
CA TYR A 62 -13.09 14.19 -9.26
C TYR A 62 -12.70 12.78 -9.70
N ARG A 63 -11.88 12.67 -10.75
CA ARG A 63 -11.43 11.37 -11.32
C ARG A 63 -10.36 10.66 -10.50
N ALA A 64 -10.38 10.85 -9.19
CA ALA A 64 -9.55 10.17 -8.22
C ALA A 64 -10.35 9.98 -6.93
N THR A 65 -9.69 9.56 -5.85
CA THR A 65 -10.29 9.49 -4.52
C THR A 65 -9.41 10.26 -3.55
N LEU A 66 -9.99 11.22 -2.84
CA LEU A 66 -9.32 12.05 -1.85
C LEU A 66 -9.95 11.79 -0.49
N PHE A 67 -9.10 11.47 0.49
CA PHE A 67 -9.50 11.42 1.89
C PHE A 67 -9.01 12.68 2.60
N ARG A 68 -9.89 13.28 3.40
CA ARG A 68 -9.53 14.37 4.31
C ARG A 68 -9.85 13.95 5.74
N PHE A 69 -8.83 14.03 6.59
CA PHE A 69 -8.94 13.69 8.00
C PHE A 69 -8.57 14.92 8.83
N PRO A 70 -9.54 15.80 9.16
CA PRO A 70 -9.29 16.92 10.06
C PRO A 70 -8.69 16.39 11.38
N LEU A 71 -7.50 16.88 11.74
CA LEU A 71 -6.81 16.39 12.93
C LEU A 71 -7.59 16.77 14.19
N ARG A 72 -7.70 15.84 15.13
CA ARG A 72 -8.23 16.13 16.46
C ARG A 72 -7.23 16.99 17.23
N THR A 73 -7.61 18.24 17.50
CA THR A 73 -6.87 19.18 18.35
C THR A 73 -7.33 19.05 19.81
N ASP A 74 -6.60 19.68 20.73
CA ASP A 74 -6.90 19.63 22.17
C ASP A 74 -8.28 20.21 22.52
N ASP A 75 -8.75 21.19 21.73
CA ASP A 75 -10.09 21.78 21.87
C ASP A 75 -11.21 20.88 21.30
N ALA A 76 -10.84 19.82 20.59
CA ALA A 76 -11.75 18.91 19.89
C ALA A 76 -11.72 17.48 20.46
N VAL A 77 -11.28 17.29 21.71
CA VAL A 77 -11.33 15.99 22.39
C VAL A 77 -12.76 15.46 22.43
N SER A 78 -12.96 14.23 21.97
CA SER A 78 -14.29 13.66 21.81
C SER A 78 -14.46 12.35 22.57
N LYS A 79 -15.71 11.87 22.65
CA LYS A 79 -16.04 10.57 23.25
C LYS A 79 -15.39 9.38 22.54
N ILE A 80 -14.98 9.53 21.27
CA ILE A 80 -14.37 8.44 20.48
C ILE A 80 -12.91 8.24 20.91
N SER A 81 -12.18 9.32 21.16
CA SER A 81 -10.78 9.23 21.56
C SER A 81 -10.28 10.54 22.14
N LYS A 82 -9.45 10.42 23.17
CA LYS A 82 -8.69 11.53 23.77
C LYS A 82 -7.36 11.81 23.08
N ASN A 83 -6.99 11.03 22.06
CA ASN A 83 -5.71 11.18 21.38
C ASN A 83 -5.77 12.34 20.38
N CYS A 84 -5.02 13.39 20.68
CA CYS A 84 -4.82 14.56 19.84
C CYS A 84 -3.61 14.39 18.90
N TYR A 85 -3.71 14.95 17.70
CA TYR A 85 -2.69 14.90 16.66
C TYR A 85 -2.27 16.33 16.28
N THR A 86 -0.99 16.62 16.47
CA THR A 86 -0.34 17.82 15.95
C THR A 86 0.36 17.50 14.62
N PRO A 87 0.66 18.51 13.77
CA PRO A 87 1.48 18.30 12.58
C PRO A 87 2.77 17.54 12.88
N ASP A 88 3.49 17.92 13.94
CA ASP A 88 4.72 17.25 14.38
C ASP A 88 4.53 15.77 14.71
N LYS A 89 3.41 15.39 15.36
CA LYS A 89 3.10 13.98 15.64
C LYS A 89 2.78 13.20 14.36
N VAL A 90 2.15 13.85 13.37
CA VAL A 90 1.87 13.20 12.09
C VAL A 90 3.17 12.95 11.33
N LEU A 91 4.04 13.96 11.25
CA LEU A 91 5.33 13.86 10.56
C LEU A 91 6.29 12.91 11.30
N GLY A 92 6.51 13.14 12.59
CA GLY A 92 7.51 12.43 13.39
C GLY A 92 7.14 10.98 13.72
N ASN A 93 5.85 10.62 13.70
CA ASN A 93 5.43 9.25 14.00
C ASN A 93 4.84 8.56 12.77
N LEU A 94 3.72 9.07 12.24
CA LEU A 94 2.99 8.35 11.18
C LEU A 94 3.76 8.31 9.88
N PHE A 95 4.34 9.45 9.46
CA PHE A 95 5.12 9.50 8.23
C PHE A 95 6.44 8.77 8.41
N ALA A 96 7.16 8.99 9.52
CA ALA A 96 8.41 8.29 9.82
C ALA A 96 8.26 6.76 9.79
N SER A 97 7.26 6.20 10.50
CA SER A 97 7.01 4.75 10.48
C SER A 97 6.62 4.24 9.09
N LEU A 98 5.86 5.02 8.32
CA LEU A 98 5.55 4.62 6.94
C LEU A 98 6.79 4.71 6.04
N GLN A 99 7.67 5.69 6.21
CA GLN A 99 8.91 5.82 5.43
C GLN A 99 9.84 4.63 5.67
N GLU A 100 9.97 4.19 6.92
CA GLU A 100 10.77 3.02 7.32
C GLU A 100 10.30 1.73 6.61
N GLU A 101 8.98 1.51 6.58
CA GLU A 101 8.39 0.27 6.04
C GLU A 101 8.06 0.36 4.54
N ALA A 102 8.04 1.55 3.95
CA ALA A 102 7.50 1.78 2.62
C ALA A 102 8.21 0.96 1.52
N SER A 103 9.53 0.77 1.63
CA SER A 103 10.33 0.02 0.66
C SER A 103 9.89 -1.42 0.54
N ILE A 104 9.60 -2.06 1.66
CA ILE A 104 9.12 -3.45 1.70
C ILE A 104 7.63 -3.50 1.35
N LEU A 105 6.83 -2.59 1.91
CA LEU A 105 5.37 -2.57 1.76
C LEU A 105 4.98 -2.52 0.27
N LEU A 106 5.65 -1.67 -0.52
CA LEU A 106 5.36 -1.53 -1.96
C LEU A 106 5.57 -2.84 -2.75
N LEU A 107 6.49 -3.71 -2.34
CA LEU A 107 6.78 -4.98 -3.05
C LEU A 107 5.55 -5.90 -3.12
N PHE A 108 4.72 -5.88 -2.07
CA PHE A 108 3.59 -6.80 -1.91
C PHE A 108 2.22 -6.16 -2.21
N LEU A 109 2.15 -4.85 -2.43
CA LEU A 109 0.92 -4.22 -2.91
C LEU A 109 0.60 -4.68 -4.32
N ARG A 110 -0.68 -4.73 -4.69
CA ARG A 110 -1.09 -5.23 -6.00
C ARG A 110 -1.11 -4.15 -7.09
N ASN A 111 -1.69 -3.00 -6.78
CA ASN A 111 -1.92 -1.94 -7.78
C ASN A 111 -1.13 -0.66 -7.49
N VAL A 112 -0.67 -0.48 -6.24
CA VAL A 112 0.11 0.69 -5.85
C VAL A 112 1.56 0.48 -6.29
N VAL A 113 2.11 1.46 -6.99
CA VAL A 113 3.50 1.43 -7.51
C VAL A 113 4.33 2.61 -7.01
N LYS A 114 3.67 3.63 -6.48
CA LYS A 114 4.29 4.86 -6.00
C LYS A 114 3.54 5.37 -4.78
N VAL A 115 4.29 5.81 -3.77
CA VAL A 115 3.80 6.53 -2.60
C VAL A 115 4.61 7.81 -2.48
N SER A 116 3.97 8.91 -2.14
CA SER A 116 4.62 10.21 -1.97
C SER A 116 3.99 10.95 -0.81
N MET A 117 4.83 11.59 0.00
CA MET A 117 4.47 12.34 1.18
C MET A 117 4.79 13.80 0.95
N TYR A 118 3.83 14.65 1.30
CA TYR A 118 3.92 16.08 1.11
C TYR A 118 3.52 16.80 2.39
N GLU A 119 4.12 17.96 2.60
CA GLU A 119 3.69 18.96 3.58
C GLU A 119 3.20 20.19 2.84
N TRP A 120 2.13 20.82 3.32
CA TRP A 120 1.61 22.02 2.69
C TRP A 120 2.39 23.24 3.20
N ASN A 121 3.02 23.98 2.28
CA ASN A 121 3.76 25.19 2.61
C ASN A 121 2.83 26.40 2.57
N GLU A 122 2.63 27.03 3.74
CA GLU A 122 1.74 28.18 3.88
C GLU A 122 2.29 29.44 3.18
N THR A 123 3.61 29.57 3.01
CA THR A 123 4.23 30.74 2.39
C THR A 123 4.13 30.69 0.87
N THR A 124 4.41 29.53 0.27
CA THR A 124 4.35 29.34 -1.18
C THR A 124 2.97 28.89 -1.68
N HIS A 125 2.06 28.55 -0.76
CA HIS A 125 0.74 27.96 -1.05
C HIS A 125 0.84 26.74 -1.97
N SER A 126 1.83 25.88 -1.72
CA SER A 126 2.10 24.69 -2.53
C SER A 126 2.52 23.49 -1.67
N PRO A 127 2.34 22.25 -2.15
CA PRO A 127 2.81 21.07 -1.45
C PRO A 127 4.32 20.85 -1.69
N ASP A 128 5.09 20.78 -0.61
CA ASP A 128 6.51 20.43 -0.61
C ASP A 128 6.65 18.90 -0.46
N CYS A 129 7.40 18.28 -1.38
CA CYS A 129 7.60 16.84 -1.38
C CYS A 129 8.68 16.46 -0.36
N LEU A 130 8.28 15.77 0.71
CA LEU A 130 9.19 15.32 1.76
C LEU A 130 9.87 14.01 1.41
N PHE A 131 9.10 13.07 0.87
CA PHE A 131 9.55 11.73 0.56
C PHE A 131 8.75 11.13 -0.58
N ARG A 132 9.43 10.36 -1.43
CA ARG A 132 8.82 9.60 -2.51
C ARG A 132 9.46 8.24 -2.58
N ILE A 133 8.63 7.23 -2.77
CA ILE A 133 9.08 5.91 -3.13
C ILE A 133 8.32 5.40 -4.35
N GLU A 134 9.04 4.74 -5.24
CA GLU A 134 8.49 4.16 -6.46
C GLU A 134 9.14 2.82 -6.73
N ILE A 135 8.36 1.83 -7.14
CA ILE A 135 8.92 0.57 -7.63
C ILE A 135 9.33 0.79 -9.09
N ASN A 136 10.52 0.31 -9.45
CA ASN A 136 11.02 0.40 -10.80
C ASN A 136 10.62 -0.85 -11.62
N GLY A 137 10.49 -0.69 -12.94
CA GLY A 137 10.36 -1.80 -13.89
C GLY A 137 8.93 -2.26 -14.22
N ASN A 138 8.82 -3.40 -14.93
CA ASN A 138 7.54 -3.92 -15.46
C ASN A 138 6.77 -4.78 -14.44
N ILE A 139 6.46 -4.15 -13.30
CA ILE A 139 5.87 -4.77 -12.10
C ILE A 139 4.52 -5.44 -12.39
N ARG A 140 3.76 -4.91 -13.35
CA ARG A 140 2.47 -5.46 -13.75
C ARG A 140 2.61 -6.92 -14.16
N LYS A 141 3.64 -7.28 -14.93
CA LYS A 141 3.87 -8.67 -15.35
C LYS A 141 4.12 -9.62 -14.16
N ASN A 142 4.98 -9.22 -13.22
CA ASN A 142 5.28 -10.05 -12.04
C ASN A 142 4.04 -10.24 -11.15
N ARG A 143 3.27 -9.16 -10.93
CA ARG A 143 2.03 -9.19 -10.14
C ARG A 143 0.88 -9.90 -10.85
N GLU A 144 0.82 -9.81 -12.18
CA GLU A 144 -0.10 -10.59 -13.01
C GLU A 144 0.20 -12.08 -12.91
N GLY A 145 1.48 -12.49 -12.90
CA GLY A 145 1.88 -13.87 -12.66
C GLY A 145 1.29 -14.42 -11.36
N CYS A 146 1.54 -13.74 -10.23
CA CYS A 146 1.00 -14.13 -8.92
C CYS A 146 -0.54 -14.15 -8.93
N THR A 147 -1.16 -13.13 -9.53
CA THR A 147 -2.63 -13.06 -9.66
C THR A 147 -3.20 -14.23 -10.46
N ASN A 148 -2.55 -14.58 -11.57
CA ASN A 148 -3.01 -15.64 -12.47
C ASN A 148 -2.87 -16.99 -11.80
N LEU A 149 -1.76 -17.25 -11.08
CA LEU A 149 -1.62 -18.45 -10.26
C LEU A 149 -2.71 -18.53 -9.18
N ALA A 150 -2.97 -17.43 -8.47
CA ALA A 150 -4.03 -17.40 -7.46
C ALA A 150 -5.43 -17.67 -8.06
N LYS A 151 -5.70 -17.22 -9.29
CA LYS A 151 -6.96 -17.52 -10.01
C LYS A 151 -7.04 -18.98 -10.47
N CYS A 152 -5.93 -19.55 -10.92
CA CYS A 152 -5.85 -20.92 -11.40
C CYS A 152 -5.76 -21.95 -10.27
N TYR A 153 -5.52 -21.51 -9.03
CA TYR A 153 -5.42 -22.41 -7.89
C TYR A 153 -6.74 -23.14 -7.65
N ASN A 154 -6.70 -24.45 -7.85
CA ASN A 154 -7.79 -25.33 -7.48
C ASN A 154 -7.71 -25.58 -5.96
N LYS A 155 -8.77 -25.25 -5.22
CA LYS A 155 -8.84 -25.43 -3.75
C LYS A 155 -8.69 -26.88 -3.29
N THR A 156 -8.68 -27.85 -4.20
CA THR A 156 -8.42 -29.27 -3.94
C THR A 156 -6.98 -29.71 -4.25
N SER A 157 -6.15 -28.85 -4.84
CA SER A 157 -4.76 -29.15 -5.15
C SER A 157 -3.90 -29.12 -3.88
N SER A 158 -2.98 -30.09 -3.75
CA SER A 158 -1.92 -30.10 -2.73
C SER A 158 -0.64 -29.41 -3.18
N LYS A 159 -0.69 -28.65 -4.29
CA LYS A 159 0.49 -28.01 -4.87
C LYS A 159 0.69 -26.61 -4.33
N THR A 160 1.95 -26.29 -4.03
CA THR A 160 2.38 -24.92 -3.72
C THR A 160 3.14 -24.38 -4.93
N SER A 161 2.66 -23.29 -5.53
CA SER A 161 3.39 -22.62 -6.59
C SER A 161 4.25 -21.50 -6.02
N ILE A 162 5.51 -21.46 -6.43
CA ILE A 162 6.46 -20.43 -6.03
C ILE A 162 6.81 -19.58 -7.25
N ILE A 163 6.79 -18.26 -7.09
CA ILE A 163 7.36 -17.30 -8.04
C ILE A 163 8.48 -16.54 -7.34
N ILE A 164 9.66 -16.51 -7.96
CA ILE A 164 10.80 -15.69 -7.53
C ILE A 164 11.05 -14.63 -8.60
N SER A 165 11.15 -13.37 -8.20
CA SER A 165 11.43 -12.26 -9.11
C SER A 165 12.38 -11.26 -8.46
N SER A 166 13.25 -10.63 -9.25
CA SER A 166 13.95 -9.45 -8.78
C SER A 166 13.07 -8.20 -8.95
N MET A 167 13.14 -7.31 -7.96
CA MET A 167 12.43 -6.04 -7.94
C MET A 167 13.36 -4.95 -7.39
N SER A 168 13.12 -3.70 -7.76
CA SER A 168 13.81 -2.59 -7.12
C SER A 168 12.87 -1.45 -6.81
N THR A 169 13.17 -0.73 -5.73
CA THR A 169 12.44 0.45 -5.28
C THR A 169 13.40 1.62 -5.21
N THR A 170 12.99 2.77 -5.70
CA THR A 170 13.74 4.03 -5.57
C THR A 170 13.09 4.88 -4.50
N THR A 171 13.83 5.20 -3.44
CA THR A 171 13.46 6.22 -2.46
C THR A 171 14.13 7.54 -2.80
N CYS A 172 13.40 8.63 -2.68
CA CYS A 172 13.84 9.99 -2.90
C CYS A 172 13.39 10.87 -1.72
N GLU A 173 14.34 11.60 -1.14
CA GLU A 173 14.11 12.63 -0.14
C GLU A 173 14.60 13.97 -0.72
N PRO A 174 13.70 14.71 -1.41
CA PRO A 174 14.08 15.96 -2.08
C PRO A 174 14.77 16.99 -1.17
N PRO A 175 14.35 17.21 0.10
CA PRO A 175 15.01 18.17 0.98
C PRO A 175 16.48 17.83 1.26
N ALA A 176 16.79 16.54 1.41
CA ALA A 176 18.14 16.04 1.62
C ALA A 176 18.91 15.78 0.31
N GLN A 177 18.24 15.98 -0.85
CA GLN A 177 18.72 15.56 -2.17
C GLN A 177 19.21 14.11 -2.20
N SER A 178 18.60 13.26 -1.38
CA SER A 178 19.00 11.87 -1.23
C SER A 178 18.20 10.98 -2.18
N TYR A 179 18.90 10.10 -2.88
CA TYR A 179 18.32 9.11 -3.78
C TYR A 179 18.96 7.77 -3.46
N LYS A 180 18.14 6.76 -3.16
CA LYS A 180 18.62 5.40 -2.89
C LYS A 180 17.79 4.40 -3.68
N VAL A 181 18.46 3.45 -4.31
CA VAL A 181 17.84 2.31 -4.96
C VAL A 181 18.03 1.12 -4.03
N HIS A 182 16.93 0.41 -3.77
CA HIS A 182 16.93 -0.82 -2.98
C HIS A 182 16.57 -1.96 -3.91
N ASN A 183 17.41 -2.98 -3.94
CA ASN A 183 17.21 -4.17 -4.76
C ASN A 183 16.75 -5.33 -3.89
N TRP A 184 15.78 -6.08 -4.40
CA TRP A 184 15.06 -7.10 -3.66
C TRP A 184 14.93 -8.36 -4.49
N LEU A 185 15.18 -9.50 -3.84
CA LEU A 185 14.70 -10.80 -4.28
C LEU A 185 13.35 -11.06 -3.62
N VAL A 186 12.29 -11.10 -4.42
CA VAL A 186 10.92 -11.28 -3.93
C VAL A 186 10.42 -12.66 -4.31
N MET A 187 10.04 -13.44 -3.32
CA MET A 187 9.42 -14.75 -3.47
C MET A 187 7.95 -14.68 -3.05
N ASN A 188 7.06 -15.22 -3.87
CA ASN A 188 5.65 -15.44 -3.54
C ASN A 188 5.35 -16.92 -3.61
N ALA A 189 4.82 -17.48 -2.53
CA ALA A 189 4.30 -18.83 -2.46
C ALA A 189 2.77 -18.78 -2.39
N ILE A 190 2.11 -19.50 -3.30
CA ILE A 190 0.66 -19.50 -3.47
C ILE A 190 0.16 -20.95 -3.38
N GLY A 191 -0.83 -21.18 -2.52
CA GLY A 191 -1.31 -22.53 -2.22
C GLY A 191 -0.61 -23.17 -1.03
N SER A 192 -1.03 -24.38 -0.68
CA SER A 192 -0.42 -25.15 0.39
C SER A 192 -0.69 -26.65 0.24
N ASP A 193 0.33 -27.45 0.51
CA ASP A 193 0.25 -28.91 0.71
C ASP A 193 -0.42 -29.25 2.05
N CYS A 194 -0.24 -28.41 3.07
CA CYS A 194 -0.80 -28.56 4.41
C CYS A 194 -2.34 -28.66 4.39
N GLY A 195 -2.84 -29.81 4.83
CA GLY A 195 -4.28 -30.10 4.88
C GLY A 195 -5.08 -29.10 5.72
N GLU A 196 -4.54 -28.66 6.87
CA GLU A 196 -5.21 -27.70 7.75
C GLU A 196 -5.37 -26.32 7.09
N LEU A 197 -4.31 -25.82 6.45
CA LEU A 197 -4.36 -24.53 5.73
C LEU A 197 -5.32 -24.59 4.54
N ARG A 198 -5.37 -25.73 3.84
CA ARG A 198 -6.31 -25.95 2.73
C ARG A 198 -7.76 -25.98 3.21
N GLU A 199 -8.05 -26.66 4.32
CA GLU A 199 -9.39 -26.68 4.91
C GLU A 199 -9.84 -25.27 5.33
N ARG A 200 -8.95 -24.51 5.99
CA ARG A 200 -9.22 -23.11 6.37
C ARG A 200 -9.48 -22.25 5.13
N ALA A 201 -8.67 -22.38 4.09
CA ALA A 201 -8.83 -21.64 2.83
C ALA A 201 -10.17 -21.92 2.13
N GLN A 202 -10.67 -23.16 2.21
CA GLN A 202 -11.99 -23.51 1.70
C GLN A 202 -13.11 -22.81 2.48
N LYS A 203 -13.02 -22.81 3.82
CA LYS A 203 -14.02 -22.18 4.70
C LYS A 203 -14.05 -20.66 4.57
N THR A 204 -12.89 -20.00 4.46
CA THR A 204 -12.78 -18.53 4.42
C THR A 204 -12.85 -17.95 3.01
N SER A 205 -12.74 -18.79 1.98
CA SER A 205 -12.53 -18.36 0.59
C SER A 205 -11.29 -17.48 0.38
N VAL A 206 -10.33 -17.55 1.29
CA VAL A 206 -9.02 -16.88 1.18
C VAL A 206 -7.97 -17.91 0.82
N LEU A 207 -7.15 -17.61 -0.18
CA LEU A 207 -6.07 -18.49 -0.61
C LEU A 207 -4.86 -18.37 0.31
N PRO A 208 -4.15 -19.46 0.64
CA PRO A 208 -2.86 -19.36 1.29
C PRO A 208 -1.89 -18.62 0.35
N TRP A 209 -1.37 -17.49 0.80
CA TRP A 209 -0.39 -16.69 0.07
C TRP A 209 0.63 -16.16 1.08
N VAL A 210 1.90 -16.47 0.83
CA VAL A 210 3.03 -15.93 1.59
C VAL A 210 3.97 -15.18 0.64
N GLY A 211 4.45 -14.02 1.07
CA GLY A 211 5.45 -13.22 0.35
C GLY A 211 6.69 -13.04 1.23
N ILE A 212 7.87 -13.21 0.65
CA ILE A 212 9.17 -12.97 1.30
C ILE A 212 9.98 -12.04 0.41
N ALA A 213 10.66 -11.06 1.01
CA ALA A 213 11.59 -10.18 0.33
C ALA A 213 12.93 -10.23 1.06
N ALA A 214 14.02 -10.38 0.32
CA ALA A 214 15.38 -10.30 0.84
C ALA A 214 16.15 -9.20 0.08
N PRO A 215 16.88 -8.32 0.79
CA PRO A 215 17.70 -7.30 0.14
C PRO A 215 18.86 -7.95 -0.62
N THR A 216 19.30 -7.34 -1.71
CA THR A 216 20.41 -7.84 -2.53
C THR A 216 21.51 -6.79 -2.68
N LEU A 217 22.78 -7.22 -2.61
CA LEU A 217 23.97 -6.36 -2.70
C LEU A 217 24.21 -5.73 -4.09
N GLY A 218 23.42 -6.10 -5.10
CA GLY A 218 23.54 -5.58 -6.46
C GLY A 218 22.30 -5.86 -7.31
N ASP A 219 22.35 -5.41 -8.56
CA ASP A 219 21.29 -5.61 -9.55
C ASP A 219 21.24 -7.08 -9.99
N LEU A 220 20.38 -7.86 -9.35
CA LEU A 220 20.02 -9.19 -9.85
C LEU A 220 18.97 -9.03 -10.96
N ASN A 221 19.23 -9.59 -12.13
CA ASN A 221 18.27 -9.59 -13.24
C ASN A 221 17.61 -10.97 -13.37
N ILE A 222 16.72 -11.28 -12.42
CA ILE A 222 15.93 -12.50 -12.44
C ILE A 222 14.56 -12.17 -13.04
N GLN A 223 14.37 -12.53 -14.31
CA GLN A 223 13.04 -12.55 -14.92
C GLN A 223 12.23 -13.67 -14.24
N ALA A 224 11.05 -13.34 -13.73
CA ALA A 224 10.25 -14.17 -12.82
C ALA A 224 10.38 -15.68 -13.08
N LEU A 225 10.99 -16.40 -12.14
CA LEU A 225 11.16 -17.85 -12.16
C LEU A 225 9.99 -18.49 -11.40
N GLN A 226 9.27 -19.40 -12.05
CA GLN A 226 8.16 -20.11 -11.45
C GLN A 226 8.52 -21.58 -11.21
N PHE A 227 8.13 -22.09 -10.04
CA PHE A 227 8.34 -23.46 -9.61
C PHE A 227 7.03 -24.00 -9.01
N GLU A 228 6.81 -25.31 -9.10
CA GLU A 228 5.81 -26.00 -8.29
C GLU A 228 6.54 -26.90 -7.30
N LEU A 229 6.25 -26.73 -6.02
CA LEU A 229 6.64 -27.70 -5.00
C LEU A 229 5.60 -28.82 -4.96
N HIS A 230 6.11 -30.05 -4.93
CA HIS A 230 5.35 -31.27 -4.66
C HIS A 230 5.83 -31.82 -3.32
N ASP A 231 4.91 -32.40 -2.54
CA ASP A 231 5.09 -32.93 -1.17
C ASP A 231 6.55 -33.01 -0.70
N ILE A 232 6.93 -32.15 0.25
CA ILE A 232 8.27 -32.12 0.89
C ILE A 232 8.42 -33.31 1.88
N SER A 233 7.63 -34.37 1.74
CA SER A 233 7.79 -35.58 2.56
C SER A 233 9.03 -36.39 2.20
N SER A 234 9.75 -36.04 1.12
CA SER A 234 11.00 -36.70 0.75
C SER A 234 12.02 -35.73 0.16
N GLY A 235 12.97 -35.30 0.98
CA GLY A 235 14.33 -34.99 0.53
C GLY A 235 14.64 -33.51 0.23
N SER A 236 15.80 -33.11 0.72
CA SER A 236 16.55 -31.87 0.45
C SER A 236 16.80 -31.54 -1.03
N GLU A 237 16.36 -32.37 -1.97
CA GLU A 237 16.67 -32.27 -3.40
C GLU A 237 15.96 -31.10 -4.09
N SER A 238 14.73 -30.75 -3.71
CA SER A 238 13.99 -29.68 -4.41
C SER A 238 14.52 -28.27 -4.11
N PHE A 239 15.08 -28.06 -2.92
CA PHE A 239 15.68 -26.79 -2.52
C PHE A 239 17.08 -26.61 -3.13
N GLU A 240 17.89 -27.67 -3.14
CA GLU A 240 19.20 -27.66 -3.82
C GLU A 240 19.05 -27.52 -5.34
N GLU A 241 18.01 -28.09 -5.96
CA GLU A 241 17.71 -27.87 -7.38
C GLU A 241 17.29 -26.41 -7.65
N LEU A 242 16.57 -25.78 -6.72
CA LEU A 242 16.20 -24.37 -6.76
C LEU A 242 17.44 -23.46 -6.62
N LEU A 243 18.34 -23.77 -5.68
CA LEU A 243 19.62 -23.07 -5.53
C LEU A 243 20.53 -23.26 -6.75
N SER A 244 20.56 -24.46 -7.35
CA SER A 244 21.29 -24.75 -8.58
C SER A 244 20.77 -23.92 -9.76
N LYS A 245 19.45 -23.83 -9.95
CA LYS A 245 18.85 -23.00 -11.01
C LYS A 245 19.07 -21.50 -10.79
N LEU A 246 19.05 -21.03 -9.54
CA LEU A 246 19.38 -19.66 -9.19
C LEU A 246 20.87 -19.37 -9.45
N SER A 247 21.78 -20.25 -9.05
CA SER A 247 23.22 -20.10 -9.26
C SER A 247 23.63 -20.13 -10.74
N GLY A 248 22.90 -20.84 -11.60
CA GLY A 248 23.10 -20.83 -13.05
C GLY A 248 22.74 -19.51 -13.73
N GLN A 249 21.95 -18.65 -13.08
CA GLN A 249 21.50 -17.36 -13.62
C GLN A 249 21.99 -16.13 -12.83
N THR A 250 22.72 -16.31 -11.72
CA THR A 250 23.17 -15.19 -10.87
C THR A 250 24.64 -15.31 -10.47
N GLN A 251 25.37 -14.19 -10.50
CA GLN A 251 26.63 -14.06 -9.77
C GLN A 251 26.31 -14.17 -8.27
N LYS A 252 26.89 -15.18 -7.61
CA LYS A 252 26.92 -15.46 -6.16
C LYS A 252 26.06 -14.52 -5.29
N ILE A 253 24.88 -14.99 -4.89
CA ILE A 253 24.09 -14.34 -3.83
C ILE A 253 24.80 -14.65 -2.49
N VAL A 254 25.36 -13.62 -1.85
CA VAL A 254 25.92 -13.71 -0.49
C VAL A 254 24.88 -13.10 0.46
N PHE A 255 24.37 -13.91 1.38
CA PHE A 255 23.57 -13.43 2.51
C PHE A 255 24.52 -13.25 3.71
N GLU A 256 24.49 -12.11 4.38
CA GLU A 256 25.13 -11.94 5.69
C GLU A 256 24.10 -12.19 6.79
N ASP A 257 24.51 -12.97 7.80
CA ASP A 257 23.79 -13.07 9.06
C ASP A 257 24.00 -11.78 9.85
N SER A 258 22.91 -11.13 10.26
CA SER A 258 22.90 -9.98 11.17
C SER A 258 23.16 -10.39 12.61
#